data_AF-A0A7J7TLI5-F1
#
_entry.id   AF-A0A7J7TLI5-F1
#
_cell.length_a   1.000
_cell.length_b   1.000
_cell.length_c   1.000
_cell.angle_alpha   90.00
_cell.angle_beta   90.00
_cell.angle_gamma   90.00
#
_symmetry.space_group_name_H-M   'P 1'
#
loop_
_entity.id
_entity.type
_entity.pdbx_description
1 polymer ?
#
loop_
_entity_poly.entity_id
_entity_poly.type
_entity_poly.pdbx_seq_one_letter_code
_entity_poly.pdbx_strand_id
1 'polypeptide(L)'
;MPRSADYFMQEAKRMKHKADAMVEKFGKALNYAEAALSFIECGNAMEQGPMESKSPYTMYSETVELIRYAMRLKTHSGPNATPEDKQLAALCYRCLALLYWRMFRLKRDHAVKYSKALIDYFKNSSKAAQAPSPWGGGGKSTGTPSPMSPNPSPTSSVGSQGSLSNTSALSPSTIVSIPQRIHQMAANHVSITNSILHSYDYWEMADNLAKENREFFNDLDLLMGPVTLHSSMEHLVQYSQQGLHWLRTSAHLP
;
A
#
# COMPACT_ATOMS: atom_id res chain seq x y z
N MET A 1 -24.75 -4.25 -25.05
CA MET A 1 -23.96 -3.01 -24.83
C MET A 1 -23.39 -3.07 -23.42
N PRO A 2 -22.08 -2.81 -23.22
CA PRO A 2 -21.53 -2.66 -21.88
C PRO A 2 -22.28 -1.55 -21.14
N ARG A 3 -22.59 -1.75 -19.86
CA ARG A 3 -23.22 -0.71 -19.02
C ARG A 3 -22.24 0.45 -18.84
N SER A 4 -22.74 1.68 -18.85
CA SER A 4 -21.90 2.88 -18.68
C SER A 4 -21.52 3.09 -17.21
N ALA A 5 -20.44 3.85 -16.98
CA ALA A 5 -20.05 4.25 -15.63
C ALA A 5 -21.17 4.99 -14.89
N ASP A 6 -21.99 5.79 -15.59
CA ASP A 6 -23.13 6.51 -15.01
C ASP A 6 -24.22 5.57 -14.49
N TYR A 7 -24.49 4.48 -15.19
CA TYR A 7 -25.44 3.47 -14.73
C TYR A 7 -24.99 2.87 -13.39
N PHE A 8 -23.73 2.42 -13.31
CA PHE A 8 -23.19 1.83 -12.10
C PHE A 8 -23.10 2.84 -10.94
N MET A 9 -22.77 4.10 -11.24
CA MET A 9 -22.78 5.19 -10.27
C MET A 9 -24.17 5.41 -9.66
N GLN A 10 -25.21 5.40 -10.48
CA GLN A 10 -26.59 5.56 -10.01
C GLN A 10 -27.02 4.37 -9.14
N GLU A 11 -26.70 3.15 -9.58
CA GLU A 11 -27.03 1.93 -8.83
C GLU A 11 -26.31 1.87 -7.47
N ALA A 12 -25.02 2.22 -7.46
CA ALA A 12 -24.24 2.29 -6.23
C ALA A 12 -24.83 3.29 -5.22
N LYS A 13 -25.23 4.48 -5.68
CA LYS A 13 -25.88 5.48 -4.83
C LYS A 13 -27.23 5.00 -4.31
N ARG A 14 -28.03 4.34 -5.15
CA ARG A 14 -29.32 3.76 -4.75
C ARG A 14 -29.15 2.75 -3.62
N MET A 15 -28.20 1.82 -3.75
CA MET A 15 -27.89 0.82 -2.74
C MET A 15 -27.34 1.45 -1.45
N LYS A 16 -26.46 2.46 -1.58
CA LYS A 16 -25.92 3.21 -0.44
C LYS A 16 -27.03 3.89 0.36
N HIS A 17 -27.94 4.61 -0.30
CA HIS A 17 -29.08 5.26 0.37
C HIS A 17 -30.04 4.24 1.01
N LYS A 18 -30.23 3.07 0.39
CA LYS A 18 -30.98 1.97 1.01
C LYS A 18 -30.31 1.55 2.32
N ALA A 19 -28.99 1.39 2.34
CA ALA A 19 -28.23 1.07 3.55
C ALA A 19 -28.32 2.18 4.62
N ASP A 20 -28.26 3.46 4.22
CA ASP A 20 -28.38 4.60 5.14
C ASP A 20 -29.68 4.54 5.96
N ALA A 21 -30.79 4.16 5.32
CA ALA A 21 -32.11 4.02 5.94
C ALA A 21 -32.27 2.77 6.83
N MET A 22 -31.33 1.82 6.80
CA MET A 22 -31.41 0.59 7.60
C MET A 22 -30.95 0.81 9.05
N VAL A 23 -31.65 0.13 9.97
CA VAL A 23 -31.35 0.09 11.41
C VAL A 23 -30.54 -1.15 11.77
N GLU A 24 -30.91 -2.31 11.23
CA GLU A 24 -30.23 -3.59 11.47
C GLU A 24 -28.82 -3.55 10.86
N LYS A 25 -27.80 -3.86 11.67
CA LYS A 25 -26.40 -3.62 11.36
C LYS A 25 -25.86 -4.53 10.25
N PHE A 26 -26.23 -5.80 10.27
CA PHE A 26 -25.74 -6.78 9.30
C PHE A 26 -26.30 -6.48 7.90
N GLY A 27 -27.61 -6.28 7.77
CA GLY A 27 -28.26 -5.89 6.53
C GLY A 27 -27.78 -4.54 6.02
N LYS A 28 -27.50 -3.59 6.92
CA LYS A 28 -26.84 -2.32 6.55
C LYS A 28 -25.45 -2.56 5.96
N ALA A 29 -24.61 -3.36 6.60
CA ALA A 29 -23.29 -3.71 6.10
C ALA A 29 -23.37 -4.44 4.74
N LEU A 30 -24.32 -5.35 4.57
CA LEU A 30 -24.55 -6.08 3.33
C LEU A 30 -24.95 -5.14 2.17
N ASN A 31 -25.88 -4.20 2.38
CA ASN A 31 -26.27 -3.23 1.34
C ASN A 31 -25.13 -2.25 1.01
N TYR A 32 -24.28 -1.89 1.97
CA TYR A 32 -23.07 -1.13 1.68
C TYR A 32 -22.04 -1.93 0.87
N ALA A 33 -21.90 -3.23 1.14
CA ALA A 33 -21.04 -4.09 0.34
C ALA A 33 -21.54 -4.18 -1.10
N GLU A 34 -22.84 -4.31 -1.34
CA GLU A 34 -23.41 -4.27 -2.69
C GLU A 34 -23.23 -2.92 -3.40
N ALA A 35 -23.42 -1.83 -2.67
CA ALA A 35 -23.12 -0.49 -3.17
C ALA A 35 -21.63 -0.39 -3.58
N ALA A 36 -20.74 -0.94 -2.76
CA ALA A 36 -19.31 -0.99 -3.08
C ALA A 36 -19.06 -1.80 -4.36
N LEU A 37 -19.67 -2.98 -4.55
CA LEU A 37 -19.52 -3.75 -5.79
C LEU A 37 -19.95 -2.95 -7.03
N SER A 38 -21.04 -2.19 -6.94
CA SER A 38 -21.47 -1.29 -8.02
C SER A 38 -20.47 -0.15 -8.26
N PHE A 39 -19.84 0.40 -7.21
CA PHE A 39 -18.75 1.37 -7.38
C PHE A 39 -17.48 0.75 -7.99
N ILE A 40 -17.18 -0.53 -7.72
CA ILE A 40 -16.09 -1.26 -8.39
C ILE A 40 -16.38 -1.38 -9.89
N GLU A 41 -17.60 -1.77 -10.28
CA GLU A 41 -18.00 -1.82 -11.69
C GLU A 41 -17.95 -0.43 -12.35
N CYS A 42 -18.36 0.62 -11.63
CA CYS A 42 -18.24 2.01 -12.07
C CYS A 42 -16.77 2.36 -12.36
N GLY A 43 -15.87 2.10 -11.42
CA GLY A 43 -14.43 2.32 -11.59
C GLY A 43 -13.86 1.52 -12.77
N ASN A 44 -14.28 0.27 -12.94
CA ASN A 44 -13.82 -0.58 -14.04
C ASN A 44 -14.31 -0.06 -15.39
N ALA A 45 -15.53 0.45 -15.48
CA ALA A 45 -16.05 1.11 -16.67
C ALA A 45 -15.33 2.44 -16.96
N MET A 46 -14.94 3.19 -15.93
CA MET A 46 -14.15 4.42 -16.06
C MET A 46 -12.75 4.15 -16.62
N GLU A 47 -12.14 3.00 -16.30
CA GLU A 47 -10.84 2.61 -16.88
C GLU A 47 -10.90 2.38 -18.40
N GLN A 48 -12.06 1.99 -18.93
CA GLN A 48 -12.27 1.77 -20.37
C GLN A 48 -12.85 3.00 -21.08
N GLY A 49 -13.27 4.02 -20.32
CA GLY A 49 -13.88 5.24 -20.85
C GLY A 49 -12.85 6.29 -21.32
N PRO A 50 -13.32 7.42 -21.88
CA PRO A 50 -12.45 8.53 -22.27
C PRO A 50 -11.62 9.05 -21.09
N MET A 51 -10.36 9.37 -21.35
CA MET A 51 -9.36 9.78 -20.35
C MET A 51 -9.73 11.06 -19.58
N GLU A 52 -10.67 11.85 -20.08
CA GLU A 52 -11.14 13.12 -19.50
C GLU A 52 -12.18 12.94 -18.37
N SER A 53 -12.69 11.71 -18.19
CA SER A 53 -13.59 11.40 -17.09
C SER A 53 -12.85 11.35 -15.74
N LYS A 54 -13.60 11.40 -14.62
CA LYS A 54 -13.05 11.36 -13.25
C LYS A 54 -12.04 10.20 -13.10
N SER A 55 -11.07 10.35 -12.20
CA SER A 55 -10.01 9.34 -12.01
C SER A 55 -10.57 8.00 -11.48
N PRO A 56 -10.36 6.87 -12.19
CA PRO A 56 -10.70 5.53 -11.68
C PRO A 56 -10.02 5.22 -10.35
N TYR A 57 -8.81 5.75 -10.14
CA TYR A 57 -8.07 5.61 -8.89
C TYR A 57 -8.85 6.22 -7.70
N THR A 58 -9.44 7.40 -7.90
CA THR A 58 -10.25 8.07 -6.86
C THR A 58 -11.50 7.24 -6.56
N MET A 59 -12.18 6.73 -7.59
CA MET A 59 -13.34 5.84 -7.41
C MET A 59 -13.01 4.62 -6.54
N TYR A 60 -11.91 3.94 -6.85
CA TYR A 60 -11.48 2.78 -6.06
C TYR A 60 -11.06 3.15 -4.63
N SER A 61 -10.35 4.27 -4.45
CA SER A 61 -9.94 4.74 -3.12
C SER A 61 -11.14 5.07 -2.24
N GLU A 62 -12.17 5.74 -2.77
CA GLU A 62 -13.40 6.04 -2.04
C GLU A 62 -14.19 4.76 -1.74
N THR A 63 -14.18 3.80 -2.66
CA THR A 63 -14.82 2.48 -2.46
C THR A 63 -14.16 1.70 -1.32
N VAL A 64 -12.83 1.76 -1.20
CA VAL A 64 -12.10 1.18 -0.05
C VAL A 64 -12.60 1.75 1.27
N GLU A 65 -12.80 3.06 1.38
CA GLU A 65 -13.36 3.68 2.59
C GLU A 65 -14.75 3.15 2.92
N LEU A 66 -15.60 2.99 1.89
CA LEU A 66 -16.94 2.47 2.08
C LEU A 66 -16.94 1.03 2.58
N ILE A 67 -16.10 0.15 2.00
CA ILE A 67 -15.99 -1.24 2.45
C ILE A 67 -15.48 -1.28 3.90
N ARG A 68 -14.44 -0.49 4.24
CA ARG A 68 -13.94 -0.41 5.61
C ARG A 68 -14.99 0.09 6.59
N TYR A 69 -15.83 1.04 6.19
CA TYR A 69 -16.96 1.48 6.99
C TYR A 69 -17.99 0.36 7.20
N ALA A 70 -18.40 -0.34 6.14
CA ALA A 70 -19.34 -1.45 6.23
C ALA A 70 -18.87 -2.53 7.21
N MET A 71 -17.59 -2.90 7.15
CA MET A 71 -16.99 -3.90 8.05
C MET A 71 -16.92 -3.46 9.51
N ARG A 72 -16.93 -2.15 9.80
CA ARG A 72 -16.96 -1.63 11.18
C ARG A 72 -18.36 -1.68 11.79
N LEU A 73 -19.41 -1.73 10.98
CA LEU A 73 -20.79 -1.81 11.48
C LEU A 73 -21.05 -3.15 12.18
N LYS A 74 -20.42 -4.22 11.69
CA LYS A 74 -20.57 -5.57 12.22
C LYS A 74 -19.22 -6.29 12.23
N THR A 75 -18.66 -6.43 13.43
CA THR A 75 -17.32 -6.99 13.64
C THR A 75 -17.32 -8.52 13.56
N HIS A 76 -16.41 -9.08 12.76
CA HIS A 76 -16.23 -10.52 12.54
C HIS A 76 -15.32 -11.21 13.59
N SER A 77 -14.59 -10.44 14.40
CA SER A 77 -13.62 -10.94 15.40
C SER A 77 -14.16 -10.95 16.84
N GLY A 78 -15.42 -10.58 17.05
CA GLY A 78 -16.02 -10.54 18.39
C GLY A 78 -16.47 -11.91 18.89
N PRO A 79 -16.67 -12.08 20.22
CA PRO A 79 -17.17 -13.34 20.79
C PRO A 79 -18.57 -13.74 20.29
N ASN A 80 -19.34 -12.76 19.78
CA ASN A 80 -20.69 -12.95 19.22
C ASN A 80 -20.69 -12.91 17.68
N ALA A 81 -19.54 -13.08 17.03
CA ALA A 81 -19.46 -13.09 15.57
C ALA A 81 -20.09 -14.36 15.02
N THR A 82 -21.07 -14.20 14.14
CA THR A 82 -21.75 -15.28 13.43
C THR A 82 -20.93 -15.74 12.22
N PRO A 83 -21.18 -16.94 11.68
CA PRO A 83 -20.58 -17.38 10.42
C PRO A 83 -20.81 -16.36 9.28
N GLU A 84 -22.01 -15.78 9.20
CA GLU A 84 -22.38 -14.78 8.20
C GLU A 84 -21.53 -13.52 8.30
N ASP A 85 -21.21 -13.08 9.53
CA ASP A 85 -20.31 -11.94 9.76
C ASP A 85 -18.91 -12.19 9.19
N LYS A 86 -18.39 -13.41 9.40
CA LYS A 86 -17.07 -13.84 8.91
C LYS A 86 -17.06 -14.00 7.39
N GLN A 87 -18.12 -14.57 6.83
CA GLN A 87 -18.29 -14.75 5.38
C GLN A 87 -18.39 -13.39 4.67
N LEU A 88 -19.19 -12.45 5.21
CA LEU A 88 -19.26 -11.08 4.70
C LEU A 88 -17.89 -10.39 4.77
N ALA A 89 -17.19 -10.51 5.91
CA ALA A 89 -15.86 -9.93 6.07
C ALA A 89 -14.83 -10.51 5.08
N ALA A 90 -14.86 -11.83 4.84
CA ALA A 90 -14.00 -12.48 3.85
C ALA A 90 -14.25 -11.95 2.44
N LEU A 91 -15.51 -11.82 2.00
CA LEU A 91 -15.86 -11.23 0.69
C LEU A 91 -15.38 -9.77 0.58
N CYS A 92 -15.59 -8.97 1.63
CA CYS A 92 -15.11 -7.59 1.70
C CYS A 92 -13.58 -7.51 1.64
N TYR A 93 -12.85 -8.42 2.32
CA TYR A 93 -11.39 -8.47 2.25
C TYR A 93 -10.88 -8.90 0.88
N ARG A 94 -11.56 -9.82 0.17
CA ARG A 94 -11.26 -10.12 -1.25
C ARG A 94 -11.38 -8.85 -2.11
N CYS A 95 -12.45 -8.08 -1.90
CA CYS A 95 -12.65 -6.82 -2.61
C CYS A 95 -11.55 -5.80 -2.30
N LEU A 96 -11.21 -5.60 -1.02
CA LEU A 96 -10.15 -4.70 -0.60
C LEU A 96 -8.79 -5.10 -1.20
N ALA A 97 -8.42 -6.38 -1.11
CA ALA A 97 -7.17 -6.89 -1.66
C ALA A 97 -7.05 -6.55 -3.15
N LEU A 98 -8.06 -6.88 -3.95
CA LEU A 98 -8.02 -6.65 -5.39
C LEU A 98 -8.13 -5.16 -5.76
N LEU A 99 -8.84 -4.34 -4.97
CA LEU A 99 -8.87 -2.89 -5.16
C LEU A 99 -7.49 -2.26 -4.95
N TYR A 100 -6.79 -2.65 -3.88
CA TYR A 100 -5.42 -2.20 -3.64
C TYR A 100 -4.46 -2.66 -4.74
N TRP A 101 -4.57 -3.93 -5.17
CA TRP A 101 -3.82 -4.42 -6.33
C TRP A 101 -4.10 -3.61 -7.59
N ARG A 102 -5.38 -3.29 -7.86
CA ARG A 102 -5.79 -2.51 -9.04
C ARG A 102 -5.28 -1.07 -8.99
N MET A 103 -5.37 -0.43 -7.83
CA MET A 103 -4.82 0.92 -7.59
C MET A 103 -3.30 0.96 -7.81
N PHE A 104 -2.56 -0.07 -7.39
CA PHE A 104 -1.14 -0.21 -7.72
C PHE A 104 -0.93 -0.30 -9.24
N ARG A 105 -1.69 -1.17 -9.93
CA ARG A 105 -1.58 -1.36 -11.39
C ARG A 105 -1.79 -0.07 -12.17
N LEU A 106 -2.76 0.76 -11.77
CA LEU A 106 -3.01 2.08 -12.38
C LEU A 106 -1.82 3.03 -12.28
N LYS A 107 -0.97 2.90 -11.25
CA LYS A 107 0.20 3.75 -11.01
C LYS A 107 1.54 3.02 -11.20
N ARG A 108 1.54 1.79 -11.73
CA ARG A 108 2.73 0.93 -11.85
C ARG A 108 3.85 1.62 -12.63
N ASP A 109 3.52 2.23 -13.76
CA ASP A 109 4.52 2.85 -14.63
C ASP A 109 5.18 4.06 -13.95
N HIS A 110 4.42 4.79 -13.11
CA HIS A 110 4.99 5.84 -12.25
C HIS A 110 5.91 5.26 -11.18
N ALA A 111 5.51 4.18 -10.51
CA ALA A 111 6.34 3.52 -9.49
C ALA A 111 7.67 3.02 -10.07
N VAL A 112 7.67 2.43 -11.27
CA VAL A 112 8.90 1.98 -11.95
C VAL A 112 9.80 3.16 -12.29
N LYS A 113 9.24 4.26 -12.83
CA LYS A 113 9.99 5.48 -13.12
C LYS A 113 10.61 6.09 -11.87
N TYR A 114 9.85 6.18 -10.77
CA TYR A 114 10.34 6.68 -9.49
C TYR A 114 11.44 5.78 -8.93
N SER A 115 11.22 4.46 -8.91
CA SER A 115 12.20 3.47 -8.44
C SER A 115 13.55 3.62 -9.16
N LYS A 116 13.54 3.64 -10.50
CA LYS A 116 14.77 3.79 -11.29
C LYS A 116 15.53 5.08 -10.93
N ALA A 117 14.83 6.22 -10.95
CA ALA A 117 15.46 7.51 -10.65
C ALA A 117 15.95 7.63 -9.20
N LEU A 118 15.24 7.02 -8.24
CA LEU A 118 15.68 6.97 -6.84
C LEU A 118 16.93 6.10 -6.68
N ILE A 119 16.94 4.91 -7.30
CA ILE A 119 18.10 3.99 -7.28
C ILE A 119 19.33 4.68 -7.89
N ASP A 120 19.16 5.32 -9.05
CA ASP A 120 20.24 6.04 -9.72
C ASP A 120 20.76 7.19 -8.84
N TYR A 121 19.86 7.96 -8.21
CA TYR A 121 20.25 9.04 -7.30
C TYR A 121 21.06 8.53 -6.10
N PHE A 122 20.56 7.52 -5.37
CA PHE A 122 21.21 7.04 -4.15
C PHE A 122 22.54 6.29 -4.43
N LYS A 123 22.67 5.66 -5.60
CA LYS A 123 23.96 5.09 -6.04
C LYS A 123 25.01 6.16 -6.35
N ASN A 124 24.58 7.30 -6.88
CA ASN A 124 25.49 8.38 -7.26
C ASN A 124 25.81 9.30 -6.07
N SER A 125 24.86 9.52 -5.15
CA SER A 125 25.07 10.34 -3.96
C SER A 125 26.02 9.69 -2.95
N SER A 126 25.95 8.36 -2.78
CA SER A 126 26.86 7.61 -1.89
C SER A 126 28.33 7.67 -2.32
N LYS A 127 28.60 7.79 -3.62
CA LYS A 127 29.95 7.97 -4.17
C LYS A 127 30.49 9.40 -4.01
N ALA A 128 29.61 10.40 -4.01
CA ALA A 128 29.99 11.81 -3.87
C ALA A 128 30.13 12.26 -2.40
N ALA A 129 29.43 11.59 -1.47
CA ALA A 129 29.47 11.91 -0.04
C ALA A 129 30.65 11.28 0.72
N GLN A 130 31.36 10.31 0.12
CA GLN A 130 32.60 9.76 0.65
C GLN A 130 33.77 10.58 0.10
N ALA A 131 34.38 11.44 0.93
CA ALA A 131 35.69 12.00 0.60
C ALA A 131 36.68 10.83 0.41
N PRO A 132 37.51 10.79 -0.64
CA PRO A 132 38.48 9.71 -0.81
C PRO A 132 39.42 9.69 0.41
N SER A 133 39.33 8.64 1.21
CA SER A 133 40.23 8.43 2.34
C SER A 133 41.67 8.30 1.81
N PRO A 134 42.65 9.09 2.30
CA PRO A 134 44.00 9.10 1.70
C PRO A 134 44.83 7.84 2.00
N TRP A 135 44.29 6.86 2.72
CA TRP A 135 45.01 5.70 3.23
C TRP A 135 44.33 4.41 2.78
N GLY A 136 44.77 3.86 1.65
CA GLY A 136 44.35 2.51 1.25
C GLY A 136 44.60 2.16 -0.22
N GLY A 137 45.83 1.73 -0.54
CA GLY A 137 46.15 1.11 -1.83
C GLY A 137 47.65 0.81 -1.96
N GLY A 138 48.11 -0.32 -1.41
CA GLY A 138 49.52 -0.70 -1.38
C GLY A 138 50.10 -1.19 -2.72
N GLY A 139 51.42 -1.01 -2.89
CA GLY A 139 52.20 -1.72 -3.90
C GLY A 139 53.58 -1.13 -4.23
N LYS A 140 54.62 -1.60 -3.54
CA LYS A 140 56.06 -1.61 -3.89
C LYS A 140 56.89 -0.31 -3.77
N SER A 141 57.64 -0.18 -2.68
CA SER A 141 59.08 0.12 -2.72
C SER A 141 59.76 -0.19 -1.38
N THR A 142 60.94 -0.76 -1.48
CA THR A 142 61.86 -1.34 -0.49
C THR A 142 62.41 -0.39 0.58
N GLY A 143 62.68 -0.91 1.79
CA GLY A 143 63.74 -0.40 2.68
C GLY A 143 63.32 0.03 4.10
N THR A 144 63.61 -0.83 5.08
CA THR A 144 63.75 -0.59 6.54
C THR A 144 64.76 0.53 6.91
N PRO A 145 64.97 0.93 8.20
CA PRO A 145 64.27 0.61 9.46
C PRO A 145 63.89 1.85 10.33
N SER A 146 63.16 1.62 11.43
CA SER A 146 62.87 2.58 12.51
C SER A 146 64.13 3.13 13.20
N PRO A 147 64.01 4.25 13.94
CA PRO A 147 64.61 4.30 15.26
C PRO A 147 63.74 4.93 16.36
N MET A 148 64.23 4.76 17.58
CA MET A 148 63.59 4.86 18.89
C MET A 148 63.24 6.27 19.36
N SER A 149 62.30 6.33 20.32
CA SER A 149 62.09 7.45 21.25
C SER A 149 63.37 7.79 22.05
N PRO A 150 63.51 9.01 22.59
CA PRO A 150 63.11 9.21 24.00
C PRO A 150 62.55 10.61 24.33
N ASN A 151 61.80 10.70 25.43
CA ASN A 151 61.46 11.94 26.16
C ASN A 151 62.58 12.23 27.20
N PRO A 152 62.94 13.48 27.57
CA PRO A 152 62.21 14.24 28.61
C PRO A 152 62.15 15.79 28.43
N SER A 153 61.19 16.43 29.13
CA SER A 153 60.90 17.88 29.30
C SER A 153 62.00 18.68 30.05
N PRO A 154 61.87 19.99 30.45
CA PRO A 154 60.88 21.06 30.18
C PRO A 154 61.53 22.47 29.88
N THR A 155 60.76 23.49 29.46
CA THR A 155 60.85 24.91 29.92
C THR A 155 60.04 25.88 29.04
N SER A 156 59.61 26.94 29.68
CA SER A 156 58.68 28.02 29.32
C SER A 156 59.19 29.02 28.27
N SER A 157 58.29 29.59 27.45
CA SER A 157 58.02 31.05 27.45
C SER A 157 57.02 31.48 26.35
N VAL A 158 56.00 32.21 26.83
CA VAL A 158 55.31 33.39 26.29
C VAL A 158 55.44 33.72 24.79
N GLY A 159 54.30 33.87 24.10
CA GLY A 159 54.22 34.59 22.83
C GLY A 159 52.86 34.48 22.14
N SER A 160 52.02 35.49 22.34
CA SER A 160 50.68 35.66 21.74
C SER A 160 50.73 35.95 20.23
N GLN A 161 49.89 35.31 19.43
CA GLN A 161 48.86 35.94 18.56
C GLN A 161 48.27 34.96 17.54
N GLY A 162 46.93 34.93 17.50
CA GLY A 162 46.15 35.01 16.26
C GLY A 162 46.23 33.84 15.28
N SER A 163 45.32 32.88 15.42
CA SER A 163 44.50 32.46 14.28
C SER A 163 43.30 31.66 14.79
N LEU A 164 42.11 32.13 14.42
CA LEU A 164 40.87 31.37 14.52
C LEU A 164 40.96 30.17 13.58
N SER A 165 41.48 29.05 14.05
CA SER A 165 41.25 27.75 13.42
C SER A 165 40.24 26.98 14.27
N ASN A 166 38.96 27.15 13.95
CA ASN A 166 37.92 26.21 14.33
C ASN A 166 38.24 24.85 13.68
N THR A 167 39.14 24.09 14.28
CA THR A 167 39.19 22.63 14.09
C THR A 167 38.15 22.02 15.00
N SER A 168 36.87 22.32 14.73
CA SER A 168 35.80 21.41 15.11
C SER A 168 35.99 20.19 14.23
N ALA A 169 36.54 19.11 14.80
CA ALA A 169 36.41 17.78 14.25
C ALA A 169 34.92 17.55 13.98
N LEU A 170 34.51 17.72 12.72
CA LEU A 170 33.17 17.42 12.27
C LEU A 170 32.99 15.92 12.48
N SER A 171 32.32 15.57 13.58
CA SER A 171 31.67 14.28 13.71
C SER A 171 30.91 14.03 12.40
N PRO A 172 30.92 12.82 11.82
CA PRO A 172 30.20 12.58 10.58
C PRO A 172 28.75 12.99 10.81
N SER A 173 28.32 14.05 10.13
CA SER A 173 26.94 14.51 10.21
C SER A 173 26.07 13.37 9.70
N THR A 174 25.30 12.75 10.59
CA THR A 174 24.37 11.65 10.27
C THR A 174 23.17 12.11 9.45
N ILE A 175 23.07 13.41 9.19
CA ILE A 175 21.99 14.06 8.46
C ILE A 175 22.37 14.11 6.98
N VAL A 176 21.61 13.39 6.16
CA VAL A 176 21.75 13.42 4.69
C VAL A 176 20.75 14.44 4.13
N SER A 177 21.25 15.46 3.44
CA SER A 177 20.41 16.41 2.71
C SER A 177 20.00 15.82 1.35
N ILE A 178 18.70 15.85 1.04
CA ILE A 178 18.13 15.28 -0.18
C ILE A 178 17.34 16.38 -0.91
N PRO A 179 17.48 16.54 -2.24
CA PRO A 179 16.68 17.48 -3.02
C PRO A 179 15.18 17.21 -2.89
N GLN A 180 14.38 18.29 -2.84
CA GLN A 180 12.92 18.20 -2.66
C GLN A 180 12.24 17.29 -3.69
N ARG A 181 12.71 17.31 -4.94
CA ARG A 181 12.19 16.44 -6.01
C ARG A 181 12.39 14.95 -5.69
N ILE A 182 13.56 14.58 -5.17
CA ILE A 182 13.89 13.20 -4.79
C ILE A 182 13.04 12.77 -3.59
N HIS A 183 12.88 13.66 -2.60
CA HIS A 183 11.98 13.41 -1.47
C HIS A 183 10.54 13.14 -1.93
N GLN A 184 9.99 13.97 -2.81
CA GLN A 184 8.63 13.77 -3.34
C GLN A 184 8.51 12.45 -4.13
N MET A 185 9.52 12.10 -4.92
CA MET A 185 9.54 10.84 -5.65
C MET A 185 9.58 9.64 -4.71
N ALA A 186 10.35 9.72 -3.62
CA ALA A 186 10.39 8.68 -2.59
C ALA A 186 9.04 8.54 -1.90
N ALA A 187 8.44 9.65 -1.45
CA ALA A 187 7.12 9.65 -0.81
C ALA A 187 6.04 9.05 -1.73
N ASN A 188 6.00 9.47 -3.01
CA ASN A 188 5.06 8.94 -3.98
C ASN A 188 5.32 7.45 -4.28
N HIS A 189 6.59 7.04 -4.39
CA HIS A 189 6.94 5.64 -4.61
C HIS A 189 6.44 4.76 -3.46
N VAL A 190 6.73 5.16 -2.21
CA VAL A 190 6.25 4.49 -1.00
C VAL A 190 4.73 4.42 -0.97
N SER A 191 4.03 5.51 -1.26
CA SER A 191 2.56 5.52 -1.29
C SER A 191 2.00 4.52 -2.30
N ILE A 192 2.59 4.44 -3.51
CA ILE A 192 2.14 3.50 -4.55
C ILE A 192 2.47 2.05 -4.16
N THR A 193 3.69 1.77 -3.69
CA THR A 193 4.11 0.40 -3.33
C THR A 193 3.43 -0.10 -2.06
N ASN A 194 3.05 0.79 -1.14
CA ASN A 194 2.28 0.43 0.05
C ASN A 194 0.89 -0.13 -0.30
N SER A 195 0.35 0.20 -1.48
CA SER A 195 -0.87 -0.46 -1.97
C SER A 195 -0.66 -1.96 -2.19
N ILE A 196 0.55 -2.41 -2.56
CA ILE A 196 0.86 -3.84 -2.68
C ILE A 196 0.81 -4.51 -1.31
N LEU A 197 1.41 -3.90 -0.28
CA LEU A 197 1.40 -4.45 1.08
C LEU A 197 -0.03 -4.62 1.60
N HIS A 198 -0.85 -3.57 1.49
CA HIS A 198 -2.27 -3.66 1.85
C HIS A 198 -3.02 -4.73 1.06
N SER A 199 -2.71 -4.88 -0.23
CA SER A 199 -3.30 -5.93 -1.06
C SER A 199 -2.99 -7.32 -0.52
N TYR A 200 -1.76 -7.59 -0.09
CA TYR A 200 -1.37 -8.88 0.48
C TYR A 200 -1.97 -9.11 1.86
N ASP A 201 -1.93 -8.11 2.75
CA ASP A 201 -2.47 -8.23 4.11
C ASP A 201 -3.96 -8.57 4.08
N TYR A 202 -4.75 -7.86 3.25
CA TYR A 202 -6.18 -8.16 3.11
C TYR A 202 -6.43 -9.51 2.45
N TRP A 203 -5.57 -9.94 1.52
CA TRP A 203 -5.69 -11.26 0.92
C TRP A 203 -5.51 -12.37 1.94
N GLU A 204 -4.51 -12.25 2.82
CA GLU A 204 -4.27 -13.21 3.89
C GLU A 204 -5.41 -13.22 4.91
N MET A 205 -5.94 -12.06 5.29
CA MET A 205 -7.12 -11.97 6.16
C MET A 205 -8.34 -12.67 5.53
N ALA A 206 -8.56 -12.49 4.22
CA ALA A 206 -9.62 -13.18 3.48
C ALA A 206 -9.41 -14.70 3.48
N ASP A 207 -8.18 -15.18 3.20
CA ASP A 207 -7.84 -16.61 3.19
C ASP A 207 -8.07 -17.26 4.55
N ASN A 208 -7.75 -16.57 5.64
CA ASN A 208 -7.95 -17.09 7.00
C ASN A 208 -9.44 -17.26 7.32
N LEU A 209 -10.26 -16.25 7.02
CA LEU A 209 -11.71 -16.34 7.21
C LEU A 209 -12.37 -17.35 6.27
N ALA A 210 -11.87 -17.51 5.04
CA ALA A 210 -12.36 -18.51 4.10
C ALA A 210 -12.06 -19.93 4.58
N LYS A 211 -10.87 -20.16 5.17
CA LYS A 211 -10.50 -21.45 5.80
C LYS A 211 -11.35 -21.81 7.01
N GLU A 212 -11.92 -20.83 7.71
CA GLU A 212 -12.88 -21.04 8.78
C GLU A 212 -14.30 -21.34 8.26
N ASN A 213 -14.63 -20.89 7.04
CA ASN A 213 -15.95 -21.00 6.41
C ASN A 213 -15.89 -21.83 5.12
N ARG A 214 -15.22 -22.99 5.17
CA ARG A 214 -14.82 -23.73 3.96
C ARG A 214 -15.97 -24.14 3.08
N GLU A 215 -17.07 -24.64 3.65
CA GLU A 215 -18.21 -25.14 2.87
C GLU A 215 -18.76 -24.02 1.97
N PHE A 216 -19.06 -22.86 2.57
CA PHE A 216 -19.53 -21.67 1.85
C PHE A 216 -18.59 -21.27 0.70
N PHE A 217 -17.28 -21.14 0.98
CA PHE A 217 -16.34 -20.68 -0.03
C PHE A 217 -15.99 -21.74 -1.08
N ASN A 218 -15.99 -23.02 -0.72
CA ASN A 218 -15.81 -24.11 -1.68
C ASN A 218 -16.98 -24.17 -2.67
N ASP A 219 -18.22 -24.04 -2.19
CA ASP A 219 -19.41 -24.02 -3.04
C ASP A 219 -19.39 -22.78 -3.95
N LEU A 220 -18.97 -21.63 -3.42
CA LEU A 220 -18.84 -20.40 -4.20
C LEU A 220 -17.75 -20.52 -5.28
N ASP A 221 -16.59 -21.09 -4.93
CA ASP A 221 -15.50 -21.37 -5.85
C ASP A 221 -15.90 -22.39 -6.93
N LEU A 222 -16.70 -23.40 -6.58
CA LEU A 222 -17.20 -24.40 -7.52
C LEU A 222 -18.17 -23.77 -8.55
N LEU A 223 -19.02 -22.85 -8.10
CA LEU A 223 -20.02 -22.20 -8.96
C LEU A 223 -19.42 -21.09 -9.83
N MET A 224 -18.61 -20.21 -9.24
CA MET A 224 -18.14 -18.97 -9.88
C MET A 224 -16.69 -19.05 -10.39
N GLY A 225 -15.98 -20.13 -10.07
CA GLY A 225 -14.53 -20.22 -10.20
C GLY A 225 -13.81 -19.44 -9.09
N PRO A 226 -12.67 -19.95 -8.58
CA PRO A 226 -11.98 -19.32 -7.47
C PRO A 226 -11.42 -17.95 -7.86
N VAL A 227 -11.58 -16.97 -6.97
CA VAL A 227 -10.93 -15.66 -7.13
C VAL A 227 -9.46 -15.78 -6.73
N THR A 228 -8.59 -15.16 -7.53
CA THR A 228 -7.16 -15.02 -7.24
C THR A 228 -6.81 -13.54 -7.11
N LEU A 229 -5.63 -13.23 -6.57
CA LEU A 229 -5.14 -11.85 -6.47
C LEU A 229 -5.04 -11.14 -7.84
N HIS A 230 -5.03 -11.91 -8.94
CA HIS A 230 -4.90 -11.41 -10.30
C HIS A 230 -6.19 -11.53 -11.12
N SER A 231 -7.31 -11.94 -10.52
CA SER A 231 -8.62 -11.96 -11.16
C SER A 231 -9.04 -10.57 -11.64
N SER A 232 -9.90 -10.53 -12.66
CA SER A 232 -10.46 -9.26 -13.15
C SER A 232 -11.43 -8.64 -12.12
N MET A 233 -11.65 -7.32 -12.21
CA MET A 233 -12.66 -6.66 -11.36
C MET A 233 -14.06 -7.21 -11.63
N GLU A 234 -14.36 -7.59 -12.87
CA GLU A 234 -15.65 -8.20 -13.23
C GLU A 234 -15.85 -9.56 -12.56
N HIS A 235 -14.85 -10.44 -12.60
CA HIS A 235 -14.92 -11.76 -11.95
C HIS A 235 -15.05 -11.63 -10.44
N LEU A 236 -14.28 -10.71 -9.83
CA LEU A 236 -14.40 -10.38 -8.41
C LEU A 236 -15.82 -9.92 -8.05
N VAL A 237 -16.38 -9.00 -8.83
CA VAL A 237 -17.73 -8.48 -8.58
C VAL A 237 -18.76 -9.59 -8.68
N GLN A 238 -18.72 -10.41 -9.72
CA GLN A 238 -19.67 -11.52 -9.91
C GLN A 238 -19.56 -12.53 -8.75
N TYR A 239 -18.34 -12.90 -8.38
CA TYR A 239 -18.07 -13.80 -7.25
C TYR A 239 -18.63 -13.23 -5.94
N SER A 240 -18.35 -11.96 -5.64
CA SER A 240 -18.83 -11.31 -4.43
C SER A 240 -20.34 -11.07 -4.43
N GLN A 241 -20.94 -10.71 -5.57
CA GLN A 241 -22.40 -10.58 -5.71
C GLN A 241 -23.10 -11.90 -5.39
N GLN A 242 -22.59 -13.02 -5.91
CA GLN A 242 -23.13 -14.33 -5.63
C GLN A 242 -23.02 -14.70 -4.14
N GLY A 243 -21.87 -14.44 -3.52
CA GLY A 243 -21.68 -14.65 -2.08
C GLY A 243 -22.61 -13.78 -1.21
N LEU A 244 -22.78 -12.49 -1.56
CA LEU A 244 -23.70 -11.59 -0.86
C LEU A 244 -25.17 -12.02 -1.04
N HIS A 245 -25.52 -12.57 -2.20
CA HIS A 245 -26.86 -13.11 -2.44
C HIS A 245 -27.18 -14.32 -1.55
N TRP A 246 -26.22 -15.23 -1.38
CA TRP A 246 -26.35 -16.35 -0.44
C TRP A 246 -26.49 -15.88 1.00
N LEU A 247 -25.67 -14.90 1.43
CA LEU A 247 -25.74 -14.30 2.76
C LEU A 247 -27.08 -13.59 3.03
N ARG A 248 -27.64 -12.91 2.02
CA ARG A 248 -28.98 -12.31 2.15
C ARG A 248 -30.03 -13.38 2.41
N THR A 249 -29.95 -14.49 1.67
CA THR A 249 -30.93 -15.58 1.75
C THR A 249 -30.84 -16.30 3.09
N SER A 250 -29.63 -16.58 3.59
CA SER A 250 -29.43 -17.22 4.90
C SER A 250 -29.87 -16.31 6.06
N ALA A 251 -29.67 -15.00 5.95
CA ALA A 251 -30.09 -14.03 6.96
C ALA A 251 -31.58 -13.64 6.87
N HIS A 252 -32.36 -14.23 5.96
CA HIS A 252 -33.77 -13.89 5.71
C HIS A 252 -34.01 -12.39 5.49
N LEU A 253 -33.07 -11.71 4.84
CA LEU A 253 -33.15 -10.27 4.57
C LEU A 253 -33.89 -9.99 3.25
N PRO A 254 -34.75 -8.95 3.20
CA PRO A 254 -35.45 -8.54 1.98
C PRO A 254 -34.58 -7.76 0.97
#